data_AF-W5T2F5-F1
#
_entry.id   AF-W5T2F5-F1
#
_cell.length_a   1.000
_cell.length_b   1.000
_cell.length_c   1.000
_cell.angle_alpha   90.00
_cell.angle_beta   90.00
_cell.angle_gamma   90.00
#
_symmetry.space_group_name_H-M   'P 1'
#
loop_
_entity.id
_entity.type
_entity.pdbx_description
1 polymer ?
#
loop_
_entity_poly.entity_id
_entity_poly.type
_entity_poly.pdbx_seq_one_letter_code
_entity_poly.pdbx_strand_id
1 'polypeptide(L)'
;MKSAVIEYNKTGNFLENKYFFKYYVQVQMQLACTGLSKGNLFFIIGNDAINCVIDRNDAFISKVMFGIEKLEVEVNRIARYLKQNCDVKNINLDALITLIDNFFKSSCLYNELSKSNYKIDFLDFVKSVDLDTNSYENQRLKGCLLEISDLQCKIDKVENDTKKKHKLELDKITKPIKDKLKLCINSVLGEFSLLEHIHYYLEGNLFSIDTTKRAIKDRFKSLGGDINFNFDSLDLDNDWSTSSISAV
;
A
#
# COMPACT_ATOMS: atom_id res chain seq x y z
N MET A 1 -23.19 11.84 -1.17
CA MET A 1 -21.84 12.16 -0.64
C MET A 1 -21.73 11.63 0.78
N LYS A 2 -20.67 10.89 1.10
CA LYS A 2 -20.48 10.30 2.43
C LYS A 2 -19.47 11.14 3.23
N SER A 3 -19.80 11.45 4.49
CA SER A 3 -18.91 12.19 5.39
C SER A 3 -17.66 11.36 5.70
N ALA A 4 -16.48 11.98 5.68
CA ALA A 4 -15.22 11.34 6.02
C ALA A 4 -15.25 10.66 7.40
N VAL A 5 -15.95 11.25 8.38
CA VAL A 5 -16.11 10.68 9.74
C VAL A 5 -17.01 9.45 9.71
N ILE A 6 -18.07 9.46 8.90
CA ILE A 6 -18.98 8.31 8.75
C ILE A 6 -18.27 7.17 8.03
N GLU A 7 -17.53 7.46 6.96
CA GLU A 7 -16.78 6.43 6.23
C GLU A 7 -15.64 5.87 7.09
N TYR A 8 -15.01 6.72 7.90
CA TYR A 8 -14.05 6.32 8.92
C TYR A 8 -14.65 5.36 9.95
N ASN A 9 -15.79 5.72 10.57
CA ASN A 9 -16.45 4.89 11.58
C ASN A 9 -16.93 3.53 11.01
N LYS A 10 -17.21 3.46 9.70
CA LYS A 10 -17.68 2.23 9.04
C LYS A 10 -16.56 1.28 8.62
N THR A 11 -15.46 1.84 8.13
CA THR A 11 -14.38 1.03 7.52
C THR A 11 -13.26 0.74 8.51
N GLY A 12 -13.14 1.51 9.60
CA GLY A 12 -12.18 1.28 10.70
C GLY A 12 -10.71 1.43 10.33
N ASN A 13 -10.37 1.56 9.04
CA ASN A 13 -9.04 1.19 8.53
C ASN A 13 -8.10 2.37 8.26
N PHE A 14 -8.62 3.60 8.14
CA PHE A 14 -7.77 4.75 7.76
C PHE A 14 -6.80 5.19 8.87
N LEU A 15 -7.03 4.76 10.11
CA LEU A 15 -6.21 5.13 11.27
C LEU A 15 -4.99 4.26 11.53
N GLU A 16 -4.91 3.05 10.98
CA GLU A 16 -3.63 2.35 10.92
C GLU A 16 -2.64 3.11 10.04
N ASN A 17 -3.18 3.89 9.10
CA ASN A 17 -2.39 4.68 8.20
C ASN A 17 -2.16 6.09 8.77
N LYS A 18 -0.99 6.29 9.39
CA LYS A 18 -0.47 7.60 9.85
C LYS A 18 -0.68 8.77 8.87
N TYR A 19 -0.92 8.47 7.59
CA TYR A 19 -1.17 9.46 6.54
C TYR A 19 -2.58 10.05 6.55
N PHE A 20 -3.62 9.38 7.08
CA PHE A 20 -4.99 9.95 7.03
C PHE A 20 -5.08 11.27 7.78
N PHE A 21 -4.60 11.33 9.03
CA PHE A 21 -4.64 12.55 9.82
C PHE A 21 -3.86 13.69 9.16
N LYS A 22 -2.68 13.37 8.60
CA LYS A 22 -1.88 14.33 7.83
C LYS A 22 -2.69 14.92 6.67
N TYR A 23 -3.37 14.08 5.89
CA TYR A 23 -4.19 14.57 4.77
C TYR A 23 -5.45 15.29 5.23
N TYR A 24 -6.04 14.89 6.35
CA TYR A 24 -7.15 15.61 6.95
C TYR A 24 -6.73 17.05 7.34
N VAL A 25 -5.60 17.20 8.06
CA VAL A 25 -5.02 18.51 8.39
C VAL A 25 -4.76 19.32 7.13
N GLN A 26 -4.16 18.69 6.11
CA GLN A 26 -3.89 19.35 4.82
C GLN A 26 -5.17 19.87 4.16
N VAL A 27 -6.24 19.07 4.11
CA VAL A 27 -7.52 19.49 3.54
C VAL A 27 -8.13 20.63 4.39
N GLN A 28 -8.11 20.54 5.71
CA GLN A 28 -8.60 21.63 6.58
C GLN A 28 -7.85 22.94 6.32
N MET A 29 -6.53 22.89 6.16
CA MET A 29 -5.73 24.07 5.82
C MET A 29 -6.05 24.61 4.42
N GLN A 30 -6.27 23.74 3.43
CA GLN A 30 -6.73 24.17 2.11
C GLN A 30 -8.10 24.87 2.17
N LEU A 31 -9.04 24.33 2.97
CA LEU A 31 -10.34 24.96 3.21
C LEU A 31 -10.20 26.31 3.90
N ALA A 32 -9.27 26.44 4.85
CA ALA A 32 -8.95 27.70 5.50
C ALA A 32 -8.45 28.75 4.48
N CYS A 33 -7.49 28.39 3.63
CA CYS A 33 -6.90 29.30 2.64
C CYS A 33 -7.87 29.67 1.49
N THR A 34 -8.75 28.76 1.09
CA THR A 34 -9.64 28.96 -0.06
C THR A 34 -11.00 29.54 0.31
N GLY A 35 -11.37 29.52 1.59
CA GLY A 35 -12.71 29.92 2.04
C GLY A 35 -13.81 28.89 1.73
N LEU A 36 -13.46 27.75 1.13
CA LEU A 36 -14.42 26.70 0.81
C LEU A 36 -14.92 25.99 2.07
N SER A 37 -16.18 25.56 2.04
CA SER A 37 -16.81 24.86 3.16
C SER A 37 -16.58 23.35 3.17
N LYS A 38 -16.13 22.77 2.05
CA LYS A 38 -15.93 21.32 1.88
C LYS A 38 -14.78 21.00 0.95
N GLY A 39 -14.06 19.91 1.22
CA GLY A 39 -13.03 19.33 0.37
C GLY A 39 -13.29 17.85 0.11
N ASN A 40 -12.83 17.34 -1.02
CA ASN A 40 -12.87 15.91 -1.31
C ASN A 40 -11.47 15.33 -1.13
N LEU A 41 -11.36 14.24 -0.38
CA LEU A 41 -10.14 13.47 -0.23
C LEU A 41 -10.34 12.09 -0.85
N PHE A 42 -9.60 11.81 -1.92
CA PHE A 42 -9.69 10.55 -2.64
C PHE A 42 -8.56 9.61 -2.20
N PHE A 43 -8.93 8.39 -1.82
CA PHE A 43 -8.00 7.30 -1.58
C PHE A 43 -8.17 6.24 -2.65
N ILE A 44 -7.06 5.67 -3.12
CA ILE A 44 -7.08 4.46 -3.95
C ILE A 44 -6.59 3.33 -3.06
N ILE A 45 -7.46 2.35 -2.77
CA ILE A 45 -7.12 1.15 -2.01
C ILE A 45 -7.33 -0.05 -2.94
N GLY A 46 -6.24 -0.69 -3.35
CA GLY A 46 -6.29 -1.69 -4.41
C GLY A 46 -6.79 -1.05 -5.71
N ASN A 47 -7.90 -1.55 -6.25
CA ASN A 47 -8.53 -1.02 -7.46
C ASN A 47 -9.73 -0.09 -7.17
N ASP A 48 -10.06 0.11 -5.90
CA ASP A 48 -11.25 0.88 -5.51
C ASP A 48 -10.88 2.31 -5.12
N ALA A 49 -11.61 3.27 -5.69
CA ALA A 49 -11.51 4.68 -5.33
C ALA A 49 -12.54 5.02 -4.25
N ILE A 50 -12.05 5.48 -3.09
CA ILE A 50 -12.87 5.94 -1.98
C ILE A 50 -12.82 7.46 -1.95
N ASN A 51 -13.98 8.10 -2.13
CA ASN A 51 -14.13 9.55 -1.96
C ASN A 51 -14.65 9.88 -0.55
N CYS A 52 -13.84 10.59 0.22
CA CYS A 52 -14.19 11.12 1.54
C CYS A 52 -14.49 12.63 1.45
N VAL A 53 -15.72 13.03 1.76
CA VAL A 53 -16.06 14.46 1.87
C VAL A 53 -15.69 14.96 3.26
N ILE A 54 -14.82 15.97 3.29
CA ILE A 54 -14.36 16.63 4.50
C ILE A 54 -15.07 17.98 4.59
N ASP A 55 -15.91 18.14 5.60
CA ASP A 55 -16.50 19.43 5.94
C ASP A 55 -15.46 20.29 6.68
N ARG A 56 -15.48 21.60 6.42
CA ARG A 56 -14.64 22.58 7.11
C ARG A 56 -14.94 22.56 8.60
N ASN A 57 -13.90 22.50 9.42
CA ASN A 57 -13.99 22.54 10.87
C ASN A 57 -13.17 23.72 11.38
N ASP A 58 -13.83 24.87 11.57
CA ASP A 58 -13.17 26.11 12.00
C ASP A 58 -12.49 25.97 13.37
N ALA A 59 -13.09 25.23 14.31
CA ALA A 59 -12.48 25.00 15.63
C ALA A 59 -11.16 24.22 15.51
N PHE A 60 -11.12 23.21 14.65
CA PHE A 60 -9.88 22.48 14.36
C PHE A 60 -8.85 23.34 13.62
N ILE A 61 -9.29 24.09 12.62
CA ILE A 61 -8.43 25.03 11.87
C ILE A 61 -7.80 26.04 12.82
N SER A 62 -8.56 26.62 13.76
CA SER A 62 -8.04 27.55 14.76
C SER A 62 -6.94 26.92 15.63
N LYS A 63 -7.11 25.66 16.06
CA LYS A 63 -6.09 24.93 16.82
C LYS A 63 -4.80 24.73 16.00
N VAL A 64 -4.94 24.34 14.73
CA VAL A 64 -3.79 24.15 13.83
C VAL A 64 -3.08 25.49 13.57
N MET A 65 -3.83 26.55 13.29
CA MET A 65 -3.28 27.89 13.05
C MET A 65 -2.52 28.43 14.26
N PHE A 66 -3.03 28.20 15.47
CA PHE A 66 -2.32 28.57 16.71
C PHE A 66 -0.95 27.85 16.83
N GLY A 67 -0.89 26.58 16.43
CA GLY A 67 0.37 25.84 16.36
C GLY A 67 1.33 26.40 15.31
N ILE A 68 0.81 26.75 14.13
CA ILE A 68 1.59 27.37 13.03
C ILE A 68 2.16 28.72 13.46
N GLU A 69 1.37 29.57 14.12
CA GLU A 69 1.81 30.89 14.58
C GLU A 69 2.97 30.78 15.57
N LYS A 70 2.88 29.87 16.55
CA LYS A 70 3.98 29.59 17.47
C LYS A 70 5.24 29.13 16.73
N LEU A 71 5.08 28.26 15.74
CA LEU A 71 6.19 27.76 14.94
C LEU A 71 6.83 28.88 14.11
N GLU A 72 6.03 29.74 13.51
CA GLU A 72 6.51 30.89 12.75
C GLU A 72 7.31 31.86 13.62
N VAL A 73 6.84 32.16 14.82
CA VAL A 73 7.57 33.00 15.79
C VAL A 73 8.94 32.39 16.11
N GLU A 74 8.99 31.08 16.35
CA GLU A 74 10.23 30.38 16.70
C GLU A 74 11.22 30.29 15.53
N VAL A 75 10.74 29.95 14.33
CA VAL A 75 11.56 29.94 13.12
C VAL A 75 12.12 31.34 12.84
N ASN A 76 11.29 32.38 12.98
CA ASN A 76 11.74 33.76 12.80
C ASN A 76 12.78 34.18 13.85
N ARG A 77 12.67 33.70 15.09
CA ARG A 77 13.68 33.93 16.14
C ARG A 77 15.03 33.32 15.74
N ILE A 78 15.03 32.06 15.32
CA ILE A 78 16.25 31.34 14.90
C ILE A 78 16.86 32.00 13.66
N ALA A 79 16.04 32.30 12.65
CA ALA A 79 16.51 32.96 11.42
C ALA A 79 17.14 34.33 11.68
N ARG A 80 16.53 35.15 12.55
CA ARG A 80 17.09 36.44 12.98
C ARG A 80 18.44 36.27 13.67
N TYR A 81 18.54 35.30 14.59
CA TYR A 81 19.79 35.02 15.28
C TYR A 81 20.90 34.64 14.30
N LEU A 82 20.63 33.70 13.39
CA LEU A 82 21.61 33.24 12.39
C LEU A 82 22.08 34.39 11.50
N LYS A 83 21.16 35.25 11.04
CA LYS A 83 21.50 36.39 10.19
C LYS A 83 22.37 37.43 10.89
N GLN A 84 22.23 37.60 12.20
CA GLN A 84 22.95 38.60 12.98
C GLN A 84 24.29 38.10 13.52
N ASN A 85 24.40 36.81 13.84
CA ASN A 85 25.51 36.26 14.61
C ASN A 85 26.36 35.25 13.82
N CYS A 86 25.95 34.89 12.61
CA CYS A 86 26.66 33.92 11.78
C CYS A 86 26.91 34.47 10.39
N ASP A 87 28.10 34.20 9.85
CA ASP A 87 28.38 34.44 8.43
C ASP A 87 27.78 33.28 7.61
N VAL A 88 26.46 33.34 7.42
CA VAL A 88 25.69 32.28 6.74
C VAL A 88 26.18 32.01 5.32
N LYS A 89 26.88 32.97 4.69
CA LYS A 89 27.42 32.79 3.33
C LYS A 89 28.69 31.92 3.30
N ASN A 90 29.48 31.96 4.36
CA ASN A 90 30.80 31.33 4.41
C ASN A 90 30.89 30.18 5.43
N ILE A 91 29.85 29.95 6.23
CA ILE A 91 29.78 28.81 7.14
C ILE A 91 29.75 27.49 6.36
N ASN A 92 30.52 26.51 6.83
CA ASN A 92 30.45 25.14 6.33
C ASN A 92 29.05 24.54 6.59
N LEU A 93 28.54 23.75 5.64
CA LEU A 93 27.18 23.18 5.73
C LEU A 93 26.98 22.28 6.97
N ASP A 94 27.94 21.44 7.33
CA ASP A 94 27.86 20.57 8.52
C ASP A 94 27.83 21.39 9.81
N ALA A 95 28.61 22.48 9.85
CA ALA A 95 28.60 23.41 10.98
C ALA A 95 27.25 24.14 11.07
N LEU A 96 26.66 24.54 9.93
CA LEU A 96 25.34 25.16 9.89
C LEU A 96 24.23 24.19 10.31
N ILE A 97 24.27 22.93 9.85
CA ILE A 97 23.33 21.89 10.27
C ILE A 97 23.41 21.68 11.77
N THR A 98 24.61 21.53 12.32
CA THR A 98 24.84 21.33 13.76
C THR A 98 24.31 22.52 14.57
N LEU A 99 24.55 23.74 14.09
CA LEU A 99 24.09 24.96 14.74
C LEU A 99 22.54 25.05 14.76
N ILE A 100 21.90 24.79 13.62
CA ILE A 100 20.43 24.78 13.51
C ILE A 100 19.83 23.67 14.38
N ASP A 101 20.42 22.48 14.38
CA ASP A 101 19.97 21.36 15.21
C ASP A 101 20.05 21.70 16.71
N ASN A 102 21.11 22.38 17.15
CA ASN A 102 21.22 22.87 18.53
C ASN A 102 20.11 23.90 18.87
N PHE A 103 19.74 24.78 17.93
CA PHE A 103 18.60 25.68 18.11
C PHE A 103 17.27 24.94 18.22
N PHE A 104 17.06 23.89 17.43
CA PHE A 104 15.85 23.08 17.53
C PHE A 104 15.79 22.27 18.82
N LYS A 105 16.89 21.63 19.24
CA LYS A 105 16.97 20.89 20.50
C LYS A 105 16.73 21.75 21.74
N SER A 106 17.20 23.00 21.70
CA SER A 106 16.98 23.98 22.77
C SER A 106 15.61 24.67 22.72
N SER A 107 14.86 24.52 21.62
CA SER A 107 13.55 25.10 21.47
C SER A 107 12.51 24.37 22.33
N CYS A 108 11.88 25.12 23.24
CA CYS A 108 10.79 24.62 24.07
C CYS A 108 9.63 24.12 23.19
N LEU A 109 9.30 24.85 22.12
CA LEU A 109 8.24 24.49 21.19
C LEU A 109 8.53 23.17 20.46
N TYR A 110 9.76 22.97 19.95
CA TYR A 110 10.10 21.70 19.30
C TYR A 110 10.10 20.53 20.29
N ASN A 111 10.53 20.76 21.53
CA ASN A 111 10.43 19.75 22.59
C ASN A 111 8.99 19.42 22.98
N GLU A 112 8.06 20.37 22.89
CA GLU A 112 6.63 20.11 23.07
C GLU A 112 6.06 19.34 21.87
N LEU A 113 6.32 19.79 20.64
CA LEU A 113 5.82 19.17 19.42
C LEU A 113 6.38 17.76 19.20
N SER A 114 7.65 17.51 19.55
CA SER A 114 8.25 16.16 19.45
C SER A 114 7.63 15.15 20.44
N LYS A 115 6.96 15.63 21.49
CA LYS A 115 6.21 14.80 22.45
C LYS A 115 4.73 14.66 22.09
N SER A 116 4.23 15.40 21.09
CA SER A 116 2.84 15.26 20.63
C SER A 116 2.61 13.84 20.12
N ASN A 117 1.49 13.28 20.53
CA ASN A 117 1.02 11.99 20.03
C ASN A 117 -0.12 12.25 19.06
N TYR A 118 0.21 12.29 17.78
CA TYR A 118 -0.74 12.51 16.69
C TYR A 118 -1.96 11.58 16.75
N LYS A 119 -1.83 10.38 17.36
CA LYS A 119 -2.95 9.45 17.54
C LYS A 119 -3.95 9.98 18.58
N ILE A 120 -3.46 10.55 19.68
CA ILE A 120 -4.30 11.18 20.71
C ILE A 120 -4.93 12.46 20.14
N ASP A 121 -4.12 13.30 19.48
CA ASP A 121 -4.59 14.55 18.87
C ASP A 121 -5.65 14.29 17.78
N PHE A 122 -5.59 13.14 17.11
CA PHE A 122 -6.62 12.70 16.18
C PHE A 122 -7.89 12.16 16.88
N LEU A 123 -7.75 11.49 18.02
CA LEU A 123 -8.92 11.00 18.77
C LEU A 123 -9.79 12.16 19.27
N ASP A 124 -9.18 13.27 19.68
CA ASP A 124 -9.88 14.52 20.01
C ASP A 124 -10.69 15.08 18.82
N PHE A 125 -10.29 14.73 17.60
CA PHE A 125 -10.95 15.15 16.37
C PHE A 125 -12.07 14.20 15.93
N VAL A 126 -11.91 12.89 16.11
CA VAL A 126 -12.96 11.91 15.82
C VAL A 126 -14.12 12.16 16.77
N LYS A 127 -15.34 12.27 16.24
CA LYS A 127 -16.55 12.28 17.08
C LYS A 127 -16.65 10.98 17.86
N SER A 128 -16.15 10.97 19.09
CA SER A 128 -16.43 9.97 20.09
C SER A 128 -17.74 10.34 20.81
N VAL A 129 -18.44 9.31 21.26
CA VAL A 129 -19.55 9.49 22.21
C VAL A 129 -19.04 8.95 23.52
N ASP A 130 -19.08 9.78 24.56
CA ASP A 130 -18.78 9.32 25.90
C ASP A 130 -19.82 8.27 26.30
N LEU A 131 -19.33 7.10 26.71
CA LEU A 131 -20.18 6.04 27.22
C LEU A 131 -20.47 6.35 28.69
N ASP A 132 -21.71 6.73 28.97
CA ASP A 132 -22.19 6.87 30.35
C ASP A 132 -22.34 5.48 30.98
N THR A 133 -21.30 5.06 31.69
CA THR A 133 -21.17 3.71 32.26
C THR A 133 -20.51 3.78 33.63
N ASN A 134 -20.94 2.93 34.55
CA ASN A 134 -20.30 2.82 35.86
C ASN A 134 -19.01 1.96 35.80
N SER A 135 -18.25 1.93 36.89
CA SER A 135 -16.95 1.24 36.92
C SER A 135 -17.04 -0.26 36.63
N TYR A 136 -18.13 -0.92 37.06
CA TYR A 136 -18.37 -2.33 36.84
C TYR A 136 -18.70 -2.63 35.37
N GLU A 137 -19.60 -1.84 34.77
CA GLU A 137 -19.95 -1.93 33.34
C GLU A 137 -18.73 -1.69 32.45
N ASN A 138 -17.89 -0.74 32.81
CA ASN A 138 -16.67 -0.43 32.08
C ASN A 138 -15.66 -1.59 32.12
N GLN A 139 -15.46 -2.23 33.29
CA GLN A 139 -14.62 -3.42 33.40
C GLN A 139 -15.17 -4.60 32.58
N ARG A 140 -16.48 -4.84 32.64
CA ARG A 140 -17.13 -5.89 31.85
C ARG A 140 -16.98 -5.65 30.36
N LEU A 141 -17.23 -4.41 29.90
CA LEU A 141 -17.07 -4.03 28.51
C LEU A 141 -15.63 -4.24 28.03
N LYS A 142 -14.63 -3.85 28.82
CA LYS A 142 -13.22 -4.12 28.52
C LYS A 142 -12.93 -5.61 28.35
N GLY A 143 -13.45 -6.46 29.24
CA GLY A 143 -13.32 -7.91 29.13
C GLY A 143 -13.90 -8.45 27.81
N CYS A 144 -15.12 -8.05 27.49
CA CYS A 144 -15.77 -8.47 26.24
C CYS A 144 -15.02 -7.98 24.99
N LEU A 145 -14.55 -6.74 24.98
CA LEU A 145 -13.80 -6.19 23.84
C LEU A 145 -12.45 -6.91 23.64
N LEU A 146 -11.77 -7.29 24.72
CA LEU A 146 -10.55 -8.11 24.66
C LEU A 146 -10.83 -9.49 24.07
N GLU A 147 -11.93 -10.13 24.48
CA GLU A 147 -12.34 -11.44 23.95
C GLU A 147 -12.70 -11.37 22.46
N ILE A 148 -13.44 -10.35 22.04
CA ILE A 148 -13.74 -10.09 20.62
C ILE A 148 -12.44 -9.96 19.82
N SER A 149 -11.49 -9.15 20.31
CA SER A 149 -10.21 -8.94 19.63
C SER A 149 -9.38 -10.21 19.53
N ASP A 150 -9.35 -11.06 20.57
CA ASP A 150 -8.65 -12.34 20.55
C ASP A 150 -9.27 -13.31 19.53
N LEU A 151 -10.60 -13.39 19.49
CA LEU A 151 -11.31 -14.21 18.51
C LEU A 151 -11.06 -13.75 17.07
N GLN A 152 -11.04 -12.44 16.81
CA GLN A 152 -10.68 -11.89 15.50
C GLN A 152 -9.26 -12.31 15.08
N CYS A 153 -8.28 -12.18 15.98
CA CYS A 153 -6.91 -12.60 15.72
C CYS A 153 -6.79 -14.11 15.42
N LYS A 154 -7.54 -14.94 16.13
CA LYS A 154 -7.62 -16.39 15.87
C LYS A 154 -8.20 -16.69 14.49
N ILE A 155 -9.27 -15.99 14.09
CA ILE A 155 -9.85 -16.11 12.74
C ILE A 155 -8.82 -15.75 11.68
N ASP A 156 -8.19 -14.57 11.79
CA ASP A 156 -7.20 -14.09 10.83
C ASP A 156 -6.03 -15.08 10.68
N LYS A 157 -5.58 -15.66 11.79
CA LYS A 157 -4.53 -16.68 11.78
C LYS A 157 -4.96 -17.92 10.99
N VAL A 158 -6.13 -18.47 11.30
CA VAL A 158 -6.67 -19.66 10.62
C VAL A 158 -6.85 -19.39 9.13
N GLU A 159 -7.41 -18.24 8.76
CA GLU A 159 -7.58 -17.87 7.36
C GLU A 159 -6.24 -17.76 6.61
N ASN A 160 -5.26 -17.08 7.20
CA ASN A 160 -3.96 -16.88 6.57
C ASN A 160 -3.18 -18.19 6.41
N ASP A 161 -3.19 -19.04 7.45
CA ASP A 161 -2.56 -20.36 7.40
C ASP A 161 -3.23 -21.26 6.35
N THR A 162 -4.56 -21.19 6.25
CA THR A 162 -5.35 -21.96 5.27
C THR A 162 -5.07 -21.49 3.84
N LYS A 163 -5.08 -20.17 3.58
CA LYS A 163 -4.72 -19.57 2.28
C LYS A 163 -3.29 -19.98 1.87
N LYS A 164 -2.35 -19.94 2.81
CA LYS A 164 -0.96 -20.34 2.56
C LYS A 164 -0.82 -21.82 2.23
N LYS A 165 -1.54 -22.69 2.96
CA LYS A 165 -1.55 -24.14 2.71
C LYS A 165 -2.15 -24.47 1.35
N HIS A 166 -3.32 -23.92 1.02
CA HIS A 166 -3.94 -24.13 -0.29
C HIS A 166 -3.06 -23.64 -1.44
N LYS A 167 -2.41 -22.48 -1.28
CA LYS A 167 -1.45 -21.98 -2.27
C LYS A 167 -0.30 -22.97 -2.48
N LEU A 168 0.26 -23.51 -1.41
CA LEU A 168 1.33 -24.51 -1.47
C LEU A 168 0.87 -25.81 -2.16
N GLU A 169 -0.32 -26.30 -1.85
CA GLU A 169 -0.89 -27.50 -2.49
C GLU A 169 -1.15 -27.27 -3.99
N LEU A 170 -1.73 -26.12 -4.34
CA LEU A 170 -1.94 -25.75 -5.74
C LEU A 170 -0.60 -25.63 -6.49
N ASP A 171 0.42 -25.05 -5.87
CA ASP A 171 1.75 -24.97 -6.47
C ASP A 171 2.38 -26.36 -6.62
N LYS A 172 2.21 -27.28 -5.66
CA LYS A 172 2.67 -28.68 -5.80
C LYS A 172 2.02 -29.40 -6.98
N ILE A 173 0.71 -29.22 -7.19
CA ILE A 173 -0.02 -29.86 -8.29
C ILE A 173 0.34 -29.19 -9.64
N THR A 174 0.43 -27.86 -9.67
CA THR A 174 0.60 -27.13 -10.93
C THR A 174 2.05 -27.03 -11.39
N LYS A 175 3.04 -27.15 -10.49
CA LYS A 175 4.47 -27.08 -10.84
C LYS A 175 4.90 -28.08 -11.92
N PRO A 176 4.62 -29.39 -11.84
CA PRO A 176 5.05 -30.33 -12.88
C PRO A 176 4.41 -29.98 -14.25
N ILE A 177 3.15 -29.53 -14.25
CA ILE A 177 2.46 -29.09 -15.48
C ILE A 177 3.11 -27.82 -16.06
N LYS A 178 3.42 -26.85 -15.20
CA LYS A 178 4.12 -25.60 -15.55
C LYS A 178 5.52 -25.88 -16.11
N ASP A 179 6.24 -26.82 -15.52
CA ASP A 179 7.57 -27.24 -15.95
C ASP A 179 7.50 -27.95 -17.31
N LYS A 180 6.52 -28.85 -17.51
CA LYS A 180 6.26 -29.49 -18.81
C LYS A 180 5.91 -28.46 -19.89
N LEU A 181 5.01 -27.51 -19.60
CA LEU A 181 4.66 -26.42 -20.51
C LEU A 181 5.88 -25.57 -20.89
N LYS A 182 6.76 -25.28 -19.92
CA LYS A 182 8.00 -24.55 -20.18
C LYS A 182 8.94 -25.31 -21.13
N LEU A 183 9.10 -26.61 -20.92
CA LEU A 183 9.90 -27.45 -21.81
C LEU A 183 9.33 -27.46 -23.23
N CYS A 184 8.02 -27.62 -23.38
CA CYS A 184 7.36 -27.56 -24.69
C CYS A 184 7.57 -26.21 -25.39
N ILE A 185 7.37 -25.08 -24.69
CA ILE A 185 7.60 -23.75 -25.26
C ILE A 185 9.05 -23.59 -25.70
N ASN A 186 10.01 -24.03 -24.87
CA ASN A 186 11.43 -23.92 -25.19
C ASN A 186 11.85 -24.79 -26.38
N SER A 187 11.32 -26.02 -26.50
CA SER A 187 11.57 -26.89 -27.67
C SER A 187 11.02 -26.25 -28.94
N VAL A 188 9.79 -25.75 -28.92
CA VAL A 188 9.20 -25.05 -30.07
C VAL A 188 10.04 -23.85 -30.50
N LEU A 189 10.52 -23.02 -29.55
CA LEU A 189 11.37 -21.87 -29.87
C LEU A 189 12.79 -22.27 -30.33
N GLY A 190 13.29 -23.43 -29.91
CA GLY A 190 14.60 -23.94 -30.31
C GLY A 190 14.60 -24.60 -31.69
N GLU A 191 13.52 -25.28 -32.04
CA GLU A 191 13.34 -25.99 -33.31
C GLU A 191 12.80 -25.07 -34.41
N PHE A 192 11.87 -24.19 -34.05
CA PHE A 192 11.26 -23.23 -34.97
C PHE A 192 11.74 -21.84 -34.57
N SER A 193 12.39 -21.11 -35.50
CA SER A 193 12.93 -19.76 -35.28
C SER A 193 11.82 -18.70 -35.13
N LEU A 194 10.93 -18.88 -34.16
CA LEU A 194 9.83 -17.98 -33.87
C LEU A 194 10.37 -16.75 -33.12
N LEU A 195 10.00 -15.59 -33.62
CA LEU A 195 10.21 -14.29 -33.00
C LEU A 195 9.12 -13.98 -31.97
N GLU A 196 9.50 -13.30 -30.90
CA GLU A 196 8.58 -12.78 -29.90
C GLU A 196 7.69 -11.66 -30.45
N HIS A 197 6.52 -11.47 -29.82
CA HIS A 197 5.55 -10.40 -30.16
C HIS A 197 4.98 -10.45 -31.59
N ILE A 198 5.11 -11.60 -32.27
CA ILE A 198 4.49 -11.88 -33.56
C ILE A 198 3.34 -12.87 -33.39
N HIS A 199 2.31 -12.75 -34.23
CA HIS A 199 1.23 -13.71 -34.36
C HIS A 199 1.54 -14.71 -35.47
N TYR A 200 1.44 -15.99 -35.15
CA TYR A 200 1.66 -17.09 -36.08
C TYR A 200 0.33 -17.71 -36.46
N TYR A 201 0.19 -18.02 -37.74
CA TYR A 201 -0.96 -18.72 -38.27
C TYR A 201 -0.52 -20.10 -38.78
N LEU A 202 -1.12 -21.16 -38.25
CA LEU A 202 -0.86 -22.54 -38.64
C LEU A 202 -2.20 -23.27 -38.75
N GLU A 203 -2.50 -23.76 -39.95
CA GLU A 203 -3.65 -24.65 -40.21
C GLU A 203 -4.98 -24.13 -39.64
N GLY A 204 -5.31 -22.86 -39.86
CA GLY A 204 -6.56 -22.27 -39.34
C GLY A 204 -6.45 -21.69 -37.94
N ASN A 205 -5.35 -21.94 -37.23
CA ASN A 205 -5.15 -21.51 -35.85
C ASN A 205 -4.19 -20.32 -35.77
N LEU A 206 -4.64 -19.25 -35.14
CA LEU A 206 -3.85 -18.06 -34.84
C LEU A 206 -3.34 -18.15 -33.40
N PHE A 207 -2.03 -18.03 -33.19
CA PHE A 207 -1.42 -18.08 -31.86
C PHE A 207 -0.24 -17.13 -31.71
N SER A 208 0.20 -16.93 -30.46
CA SER A 208 1.43 -16.18 -30.15
C SER A 208 2.17 -16.82 -28.98
N ILE A 209 3.50 -16.73 -29.03
CA ILE A 209 4.39 -17.08 -27.91
C ILE A 209 5.17 -15.82 -27.50
N ASP A 210 5.18 -15.52 -26.21
CA ASP A 210 5.85 -14.35 -25.62
C ASP A 210 6.55 -14.77 -24.32
N THR A 211 7.87 -14.96 -24.36
CA THR A 211 8.61 -15.45 -23.18
C THR A 211 8.88 -14.36 -22.14
N THR A 212 8.65 -13.10 -22.49
CA THR A 212 8.77 -11.95 -21.58
C THR A 212 7.69 -11.97 -20.48
N LYS A 213 6.58 -12.70 -20.68
CA LYS A 213 5.53 -12.83 -19.64
C LYS A 213 6.05 -13.55 -18.40
N ARG A 214 5.72 -12.99 -17.23
CA ARG A 214 6.14 -13.49 -15.92
C ARG A 214 5.57 -14.87 -15.59
N ALA A 215 4.29 -15.11 -15.87
CA ALA A 215 3.65 -16.40 -15.62
C ALA A 215 3.75 -17.29 -16.87
N ILE A 216 4.24 -18.53 -16.69
CA ILE A 216 4.47 -19.49 -17.78
C ILE A 216 3.20 -19.81 -18.59
N LYS A 217 2.04 -19.86 -17.92
CA LYS A 217 0.73 -20.10 -18.54
C LYS A 217 0.35 -18.99 -19.53
N ASP A 218 0.83 -17.78 -19.29
CA ASP A 218 0.47 -16.60 -20.09
C ASP A 218 1.41 -16.41 -21.29
N ARG A 219 2.46 -17.23 -21.39
CA ARG A 219 3.46 -17.14 -22.48
C ARG A 219 2.96 -17.69 -23.81
N PHE A 220 1.92 -18.51 -23.81
CA PHE A 220 1.24 -18.97 -25.02
C PHE A 220 -0.19 -18.43 -25.03
N LYS A 221 -0.66 -17.96 -26.18
CA LYS A 221 -2.04 -17.49 -26.34
C LYS A 221 -2.58 -17.98 -27.68
N SER A 222 -3.69 -18.72 -27.64
CA SER A 222 -4.53 -18.95 -28.81
C SER A 222 -5.43 -17.73 -29.03
N LEU A 223 -5.51 -17.25 -30.27
CA LEU A 223 -6.18 -16.02 -30.68
C LEU A 223 -7.35 -16.27 -31.63
N GLY A 224 -7.53 -17.50 -32.12
CA GLY A 224 -8.65 -17.92 -32.97
C GLY A 224 -8.36 -19.24 -33.70
N GLY A 225 -9.41 -19.95 -34.14
CA GLY A 225 -9.36 -21.30 -34.73
C GLY A 225 -9.81 -22.38 -33.75
N ASP A 226 -10.44 -23.45 -34.27
CA ASP A 226 -10.77 -24.65 -33.49
C ASP A 226 -9.49 -25.47 -33.30
N ILE A 227 -8.81 -25.28 -32.16
CA ILE A 227 -7.70 -26.15 -31.78
C ILE A 227 -8.28 -27.51 -31.42
N ASN A 228 -8.46 -28.36 -32.42
CA ASN A 228 -8.79 -29.77 -32.26
C ASN A 228 -7.71 -30.60 -32.96
N PHE A 229 -6.49 -30.54 -32.44
CA PHE A 229 -5.50 -31.57 -32.75
C PHE A 229 -5.98 -32.85 -32.06
N ASN A 230 -6.62 -33.77 -32.81
CA ASN A 230 -6.93 -35.10 -32.31
C ASN A 230 -5.60 -35.76 -31.88
N PHE A 231 -5.42 -35.91 -30.57
CA PHE A 231 -4.21 -36.49 -29.97
C PHE A 231 -4.20 -38.03 -30.00
N ASP A 232 -5.18 -38.66 -30.63
CA ASP A 232 -5.45 -40.10 -30.51
C ASP A 232 -4.41 -41.04 -31.17
N SER A 233 -3.26 -40.54 -31.65
CA SER A 233 -2.24 -41.43 -32.24
C SER A 233 -0.78 -41.07 -31.99
N LEU A 234 -0.46 -40.26 -30.98
CA LEU A 234 0.94 -40.05 -30.59
C LEU A 234 1.21 -40.78 -29.28
N ASP A 235 1.76 -41.99 -29.39
CA ASP A 235 2.40 -42.72 -28.29
C ASP A 235 3.44 -41.79 -27.65
N LEU A 236 3.03 -41.13 -26.56
CA LEU A 236 3.83 -40.23 -25.75
C LEU A 236 4.69 -41.00 -24.74
N ASP A 237 5.22 -42.15 -25.17
CA ASP A 237 6.26 -42.91 -24.46
C ASP A 237 7.67 -42.58 -24.99
N ASN A 238 7.82 -41.52 -25.80
CA ASN A 238 9.13 -40.97 -26.07
C ASN A 238 9.59 -40.10 -24.89
N ASP A 239 10.20 -40.82 -23.96
CA ASP A 239 11.25 -40.42 -23.04
C ASP A 239 12.08 -39.24 -23.58
N TRP A 240 11.71 -38.00 -23.22
CA TRP A 240 12.55 -36.81 -23.44
C TRP A 240 13.79 -36.78 -22.51
N SER A 241 14.09 -37.90 -21.86
CA SER A 241 15.22 -38.08 -20.95
C SER A 241 16.22 -39.16 -21.42
N THR A 242 16.58 -39.22 -22.70
CA THR A 242 17.84 -39.89 -23.09
C THR A 242 18.60 -39.14 -24.17
N SER A 243 19.62 -38.41 -23.74
CA SER A 243 20.76 -38.07 -24.58
C SER A 243 21.65 -39.30 -24.73
N SER A 244 21.77 -39.84 -25.93
CA SER A 244 22.88 -40.72 -26.28
C SER A 244 23.06 -40.77 -27.79
N ILE A 245 23.92 -39.87 -28.30
CA ILE A 245 24.63 -40.07 -29.55
C ILE A 245 25.98 -40.69 -29.16
N SER A 246 26.14 -41.99 -29.34
CA SER A 246 27.44 -42.65 -29.39
C SER A 246 27.99 -42.51 -30.81
N ALA A 247 29.11 -41.82 -30.94
CA ALA A 247 29.89 -41.76 -32.17
C ALA A 247 30.81 -42.99 -32.28
N VAL A 248 30.73 -43.70 -33.41
CA VAL A 248 31.89 -44.20 -34.18
C VAL A 248 31.60 -43.90 -35.64
#